data_AF-A0A8J8CR64-F1
#
_entry.id   AF-A0A8J8CR64-F1
#
_cell.length_a   1.000
_cell.length_b   1.000
_cell.length_c   1.000
_cell.angle_alpha   90.00
_cell.angle_beta   90.00
_cell.angle_gamma   90.00
#
_symmetry.space_group_name_H-M   'P 1'
#
loop_
_entity.id
_entity.type
_entity.pdbx_description
1 polymer ?
#
loop_
_entity_poly.entity_id
_entity_poly.type
_entity_poly.pdbx_seq_one_letter_code
_entity_poly.pdbx_strand_id
1 'polypeptide(L)'
;KTGDTQIIANETLQMMFEEHPSSVNDTQTMGLGWFTGKLRNTEKVVYHGGDGDGSHSLVILLPERKLGVVLIGNSVEFSEPINFFAFEMLEIMLETKYGITLHDDSSYTPVSVDPSLLTNYTGKYVIENDIIEVYLKGTNKLKVKALGLNMDLIPITNTHFRVKHWLFNVGRLDIEFFPGNEIEDKFLIATIENVSRMHVPSYPEEVEISALAQNFLGEYIRYPSNSSIYFTGDNLGRYEITMENGVLKLGSSLVLKPISETELIILSGAFIGETMIYNETTQSLHWSSSIYQLAEE
;
A
#
# COMPACT_ATOMS: atom_id res chain seq x y z
N LYS A 1 -12.28 25.83 -14.98
CA LYS A 1 -12.55 27.06 -15.76
C LYS A 1 -11.30 27.92 -15.68
N THR A 2 -10.92 28.59 -16.77
CA THR A 2 -9.86 29.62 -16.75
C THR A 2 -10.51 30.92 -17.18
N GLY A 3 -10.79 31.81 -16.23
CA GLY A 3 -11.79 32.87 -16.42
C GLY A 3 -13.19 32.29 -16.63
N ASP A 4 -13.90 32.75 -17.65
CA ASP A 4 -15.26 32.28 -17.99
C ASP A 4 -15.27 31.04 -18.90
N THR A 5 -14.11 30.62 -19.42
CA THR A 5 -14.04 29.50 -20.36
C THR A 5 -13.92 28.17 -19.62
N GLN A 6 -14.84 27.26 -19.92
CA GLN A 6 -14.75 25.86 -19.52
C GLN A 6 -13.83 25.11 -20.49
N ILE A 7 -12.66 24.68 -20.01
CA ILE A 7 -11.65 23.99 -20.83
C ILE A 7 -12.01 22.51 -21.03
N ILE A 8 -12.59 21.88 -20.01
CA ILE A 8 -12.93 20.44 -20.01
C ILE A 8 -14.45 20.31 -20.05
N ALA A 9 -14.98 19.57 -21.02
CA ALA A 9 -16.40 19.25 -21.12
C ALA A 9 -16.88 18.48 -19.87
N ASN A 10 -18.14 18.60 -19.51
CA ASN A 10 -18.66 17.97 -18.29
C ASN A 10 -18.56 16.44 -18.37
N GLU A 11 -18.82 15.88 -19.54
CA GLU A 11 -18.75 14.44 -19.84
C GLU A 11 -17.31 13.94 -19.69
N THR A 12 -16.33 14.70 -20.18
CA THR A 12 -14.91 14.38 -20.02
C THR A 12 -14.50 14.41 -18.54
N LEU A 13 -14.98 15.39 -17.78
CA LEU A 13 -14.69 15.45 -16.35
C LEU A 13 -15.31 14.28 -15.57
N GLN A 14 -16.53 13.86 -15.94
CA GLN A 14 -17.17 12.68 -15.34
C GLN A 14 -16.36 11.41 -15.62
N MET A 15 -15.93 11.22 -16.87
CA MET A 15 -15.07 10.10 -17.27
C MET A 15 -13.75 10.08 -16.50
N MET A 16 -13.15 11.25 -16.22
CA MET A 16 -11.93 11.32 -15.40
C MET A 16 -12.13 10.79 -13.97
N PHE A 17 -13.35 10.82 -13.45
CA PHE A 17 -13.69 10.34 -12.11
C PHE A 17 -14.30 8.94 -12.12
N GLU A 18 -14.57 8.34 -13.28
CA GLU A 18 -15.06 6.96 -13.37
C GLU A 18 -14.00 5.99 -12.87
N GLU A 19 -14.41 4.95 -12.14
CA GLU A 19 -13.46 3.98 -11.60
C GLU A 19 -13.03 3.02 -12.70
N HIS A 20 -11.71 2.91 -12.90
CA HIS A 20 -11.06 1.99 -13.83
C HIS A 20 -10.18 1.04 -13.01
N PRO A 21 -10.77 0.00 -12.38
CA PRO A 21 -10.00 -0.95 -11.60
C PRO A 21 -9.01 -1.69 -12.51
N SER A 22 -7.77 -1.83 -12.04
CA SER A 22 -6.72 -2.58 -12.73
C SER A 22 -6.96 -4.10 -12.69
N SER A 23 -7.68 -4.58 -11.67
CA SER A 23 -8.11 -5.97 -11.52
C SER A 23 -9.43 -6.05 -10.74
N VAL A 24 -10.05 -7.23 -10.69
CA VAL A 24 -11.29 -7.46 -9.92
C VAL A 24 -11.08 -7.21 -8.41
N ASN A 25 -9.86 -7.37 -7.92
CA ASN A 25 -9.50 -7.17 -6.51
C ASN A 25 -8.78 -5.84 -6.27
N ASP A 26 -8.79 -4.92 -7.23
CA ASP A 26 -8.22 -3.60 -7.06
C ASP A 26 -9.01 -2.81 -6.02
N THR A 27 -8.37 -2.50 -4.91
CA THR A 27 -8.99 -1.80 -3.78
C THR A 27 -8.63 -0.35 -3.67
N GLN A 28 -7.70 0.09 -4.52
CA GLN A 28 -7.37 1.48 -4.71
C GLN A 28 -7.65 1.81 -6.18
N THR A 29 -8.94 1.83 -6.51
CA THR A 29 -9.36 2.16 -7.86
C THR A 29 -8.90 3.56 -8.24
N MET A 30 -8.66 3.74 -9.53
CA MET A 30 -8.29 5.02 -10.10
C MET A 30 -9.24 5.39 -11.23
N GLY A 31 -9.52 6.68 -11.36
CA GLY A 31 -9.99 7.27 -12.60
C GLY A 31 -8.83 7.72 -13.49
N LEU A 32 -9.13 8.51 -14.51
CA LEU A 32 -8.10 9.04 -15.42
C LEU A 32 -7.31 10.17 -14.74
N GLY A 33 -6.24 9.78 -14.05
CA GLY A 33 -5.36 10.70 -13.31
C GLY A 33 -5.90 11.12 -11.95
N TRP A 34 -6.79 10.31 -11.35
CA TRP A 34 -7.36 10.55 -10.02
C TRP A 34 -7.44 9.23 -9.26
N PHE A 35 -7.09 9.21 -7.97
CA PHE A 35 -7.52 8.14 -7.08
C PHE A 35 -9.00 8.28 -6.78
N THR A 36 -9.70 7.15 -6.65
CA THR A 36 -11.12 7.10 -6.31
C THR A 36 -11.33 6.33 -5.01
N GLY A 37 -12.35 6.71 -4.25
CA GLY A 37 -12.68 6.03 -3.00
C GLY A 37 -14.01 6.50 -2.43
N LYS A 38 -14.23 6.21 -1.14
CA LYS A 38 -15.43 6.66 -0.43
C LYS A 38 -15.08 7.26 0.92
N LEU A 39 -15.68 8.41 1.23
CA LEU A 39 -15.65 8.99 2.57
C LEU A 39 -16.57 8.19 3.50
N ARG A 40 -15.99 7.52 4.50
CA ARG A 40 -16.68 6.60 5.44
C ARG A 40 -17.62 5.60 4.74
N ASN A 41 -17.21 5.08 3.59
CA ASN A 41 -17.99 4.15 2.74
C ASN A 41 -19.32 4.68 2.16
N THR A 42 -19.58 6.00 2.25
CA THR A 42 -20.87 6.59 1.83
C THR A 42 -20.73 7.44 0.57
N GLU A 43 -19.92 8.49 0.61
CA GLU A 43 -19.83 9.49 -0.46
C GLU A 43 -18.61 9.25 -1.33
N LYS A 44 -18.76 9.29 -2.66
CA LYS A 44 -17.63 9.15 -3.59
C LYS A 44 -16.64 10.30 -3.42
N VAL A 45 -15.38 9.95 -3.17
CA VAL A 45 -14.26 10.89 -3.18
C VAL A 45 -13.38 10.65 -4.41
N VAL A 46 -12.83 11.73 -4.95
CA VAL A 46 -11.72 11.68 -5.91
C VAL A 46 -10.58 12.55 -5.40
N TYR A 47 -9.35 12.08 -5.50
CA TYR A 47 -8.19 12.81 -4.99
C TYR A 47 -6.93 12.55 -5.80
N HIS A 48 -5.97 13.47 -5.70
CA HIS A 48 -4.64 13.28 -6.24
C HIS A 48 -3.63 14.00 -5.37
N GLY A 49 -2.56 13.29 -5.03
CA GLY A 49 -1.43 13.82 -4.27
C GLY A 49 -0.26 14.19 -5.17
N GLY A 50 0.66 14.99 -4.67
CA GLY A 50 1.91 15.27 -5.34
C GLY A 50 2.98 15.51 -4.30
N ASP A 51 4.02 14.69 -4.36
CA ASP A 51 5.17 14.74 -3.47
C ASP A 51 6.40 15.25 -4.22
N GLY A 52 7.18 16.08 -3.56
CA GLY A 52 8.47 16.57 -4.02
C GLY A 52 9.42 16.72 -2.83
N ASP A 53 10.67 17.09 -3.08
CA ASP A 53 11.68 17.22 -2.04
C ASP A 53 11.27 18.26 -0.98
N GLY A 54 10.76 17.75 0.15
CA GLY A 54 10.26 18.57 1.26
C GLY A 54 8.93 19.27 0.98
N SER A 55 8.15 18.85 -0.01
CA SER A 55 6.82 19.44 -0.27
C SER A 55 5.78 18.38 -0.61
N HIS A 56 4.57 18.58 -0.08
CA HIS A 56 3.45 17.68 -0.28
C HIS A 56 2.21 18.48 -0.68
N SER A 57 1.44 17.97 -1.60
CA SER A 57 0.19 18.58 -2.05
C SER A 57 -0.88 17.52 -2.20
N LEU A 58 -2.11 17.91 -1.91
CA LEU A 58 -3.27 17.05 -2.05
C LEU A 58 -4.47 17.88 -2.50
N VAL A 59 -5.15 17.41 -3.53
CA VAL A 59 -6.50 17.86 -3.88
C VAL A 59 -7.45 16.69 -3.65
N ILE A 60 -8.52 16.92 -2.89
CA ILE A 60 -9.60 15.95 -2.68
C ILE A 60 -10.96 16.60 -2.88
N LEU A 61 -11.87 15.89 -3.55
CA LEU A 61 -13.18 16.39 -3.93
C LEU A 61 -14.28 15.40 -3.54
N LEU A 62 -15.45 15.94 -3.22
CA LEU A 62 -16.73 15.24 -3.22
C LEU A 62 -17.54 15.79 -4.40
N PRO A 63 -17.43 15.20 -5.61
CA PRO A 63 -17.95 15.81 -6.83
C PRO A 63 -19.45 16.09 -6.77
N GLU A 64 -20.23 15.14 -6.24
CA GLU A 64 -21.70 15.25 -6.14
C GLU A 64 -22.13 16.36 -5.17
N ARG A 65 -21.33 16.60 -4.14
CA ARG A 65 -21.57 17.62 -3.12
C ARG A 65 -20.97 18.97 -3.48
N LYS A 66 -20.19 19.05 -4.56
CA LYS A 66 -19.45 20.27 -4.97
C LYS A 66 -18.63 20.81 -3.80
N LEU A 67 -18.00 19.92 -3.05
CA LEU A 67 -17.05 20.23 -1.99
C LEU A 67 -15.67 19.78 -2.44
N GLY A 68 -14.65 20.48 -1.98
CA GLY A 68 -13.26 20.13 -2.25
C GLY A 68 -12.33 20.84 -1.29
N VAL A 69 -11.20 20.20 -1.04
CA VAL A 69 -10.12 20.69 -0.19
C VAL A 69 -8.82 20.60 -0.99
N VAL A 70 -7.99 21.63 -0.85
CA VAL A 70 -6.62 21.65 -1.37
C VAL A 70 -5.70 21.93 -0.19
N LEU A 71 -4.76 21.02 0.05
CA LEU A 71 -3.72 21.17 1.06
C LEU A 71 -2.36 21.19 0.37
N ILE A 72 -1.48 22.08 0.82
CA ILE A 72 -0.11 22.19 0.34
C ILE A 72 0.78 22.45 1.56
N GLY A 73 1.80 21.62 1.73
CA GLY A 73 2.81 21.73 2.76
C GLY A 73 4.21 21.75 2.16
N ASN A 74 5.12 22.40 2.85
CA ASN A 74 6.53 22.55 2.47
C ASN A 74 7.46 22.00 3.56
N SER A 75 7.05 20.89 4.19
CA SER A 75 7.88 20.14 5.13
C SER A 75 7.60 18.64 4.99
N VAL A 76 8.63 17.82 5.20
CA VAL A 76 8.57 16.36 5.07
C VAL A 76 7.60 15.74 6.08
N GLU A 77 7.44 16.39 7.23
CA GLU A 77 6.51 16.00 8.30
C GLU A 77 5.03 16.14 7.88
N PHE A 78 4.75 16.81 6.76
CA PHE A 78 3.40 16.97 6.25
C PHE A 78 2.92 15.81 5.35
N SER A 79 3.82 14.91 4.94
CA SER A 79 3.53 13.79 4.04
C SER A 79 2.46 12.84 4.58
N GLU A 80 2.62 12.36 5.81
CA GLU A 80 1.71 11.38 6.41
C GLU A 80 0.34 11.95 6.79
N PRO A 81 0.23 13.10 7.51
CA PRO A 81 -1.06 13.54 8.02
C PRO A 81 -1.95 14.25 6.98
N ILE A 82 -1.43 14.61 5.81
CA ILE A 82 -2.18 15.41 4.81
C ILE A 82 -3.50 14.74 4.39
N ASN A 83 -3.49 13.41 4.20
CA ASN A 83 -4.69 12.65 3.85
C ASN A 83 -5.70 12.70 5.00
N PHE A 84 -5.26 12.44 6.22
CA PHE A 84 -6.14 12.48 7.40
C PHE A 84 -6.84 13.84 7.54
N PHE A 85 -6.07 14.94 7.49
CA PHE A 85 -6.63 16.28 7.57
C PHE A 85 -7.61 16.58 6.44
N ALA A 86 -7.31 16.18 5.20
CA ALA A 86 -8.18 16.45 4.08
C ALA A 86 -9.52 15.73 4.19
N PHE A 87 -9.53 14.47 4.65
CA PHE A 87 -10.75 13.71 4.90
C PHE A 87 -11.55 14.31 6.07
N GLU A 88 -10.92 14.63 7.20
CA GLU A 88 -11.60 15.30 8.33
C GLU A 88 -12.23 16.64 7.93
N MET A 89 -11.51 17.45 7.15
CA MET A 89 -12.03 18.73 6.66
C MET A 89 -13.27 18.53 5.78
N LEU A 90 -13.30 17.50 4.93
CA LEU A 90 -14.48 17.19 4.13
C LEU A 90 -15.67 16.75 4.99
N GLU A 91 -15.44 15.98 6.06
CA GLU A 91 -16.49 15.59 7.02
C GLU A 91 -17.09 16.82 7.70
N ILE A 92 -16.25 17.73 8.20
CA ILE A 92 -16.69 18.99 8.81
C ILE A 92 -17.47 19.84 7.80
N MET A 93 -17.03 19.90 6.54
CA MET A 93 -17.73 20.64 5.49
C MET A 93 -19.09 20.03 5.14
N LEU A 94 -19.20 18.69 5.13
CA LEU A 94 -20.47 17.98 4.92
C LEU A 94 -21.45 18.26 6.04
N GLU A 95 -21.01 18.15 7.29
CA GLU A 95 -21.84 18.44 8.46
C GLU A 95 -22.28 19.91 8.45
N THR A 96 -21.34 20.83 8.25
CA THR A 96 -21.62 22.27 8.31
C THR A 96 -22.58 22.72 7.21
N LYS A 97 -22.41 22.23 5.98
CA LYS A 97 -23.18 22.72 4.82
C LYS A 97 -24.48 21.96 4.59
N TYR A 98 -24.49 20.66 4.90
CA TYR A 98 -25.60 19.77 4.58
C TYR A 98 -26.27 19.14 5.81
N GLY A 99 -25.72 19.33 7.02
CA GLY A 99 -26.19 18.64 8.22
C GLY A 99 -25.95 17.14 8.18
N ILE A 100 -25.04 16.67 7.32
CA ILE A 100 -24.72 15.25 7.17
C ILE A 100 -23.57 14.94 8.11
N THR A 101 -23.87 14.33 9.24
CA THR A 101 -22.87 13.73 10.13
C THR A 101 -22.60 12.32 9.64
N LEU A 102 -21.36 12.03 9.25
CA LEU A 102 -20.95 10.66 8.95
C LEU A 102 -20.71 9.95 10.27
N HIS A 103 -21.59 9.01 10.60
CA HIS A 103 -21.41 8.18 11.78
C HIS A 103 -20.35 7.12 11.49
N ASP A 104 -19.38 7.01 12.39
CA ASP A 104 -18.45 5.90 12.33
C ASP A 104 -19.20 4.62 12.71
N ASP A 105 -19.40 3.73 11.73
CA ASP A 105 -20.06 2.43 11.90
C ASP A 105 -19.13 1.46 12.67
N SER A 106 -18.84 1.87 13.90
CA SER A 106 -17.94 1.19 14.84
C SER A 106 -18.65 0.01 15.51
N SER A 107 -19.98 -0.06 15.43
CA SER A 107 -20.76 -1.18 15.94
C SER A 107 -20.85 -2.30 14.91
N TYR A 108 -20.32 -3.46 15.26
CA TYR A 108 -20.45 -4.69 14.49
C TYR A 108 -20.69 -5.83 15.47
N THR A 109 -21.50 -6.80 15.05
CA THR A 109 -21.69 -8.03 15.79
C THR A 109 -20.70 -9.06 15.22
N PRO A 110 -19.76 -9.59 16.03
CA PRO A 110 -18.84 -10.58 15.54
C PRO A 110 -19.56 -11.79 14.95
N VAL A 111 -19.15 -12.23 13.78
CA VAL A 111 -19.72 -13.42 13.12
C VAL A 111 -18.90 -14.66 13.44
N SER A 112 -19.51 -15.84 13.37
CA SER A 112 -18.75 -17.10 13.45
C SER A 112 -18.18 -17.42 12.07
N VAL A 113 -16.86 -17.62 11.98
CA VAL A 113 -16.18 -18.05 10.76
C VAL A 113 -15.81 -19.52 10.88
N ASP A 114 -15.88 -20.25 9.77
CA ASP A 114 -15.46 -21.66 9.71
C ASP A 114 -13.96 -21.79 10.07
N PRO A 115 -13.60 -22.60 11.07
CA PRO A 115 -12.20 -22.86 11.45
C PRO A 115 -11.28 -23.28 10.29
N SER A 116 -11.81 -24.02 9.32
CA SER A 116 -11.04 -24.46 8.15
C SER A 116 -10.59 -23.28 7.28
N LEU A 117 -11.43 -22.24 7.18
CA LEU A 117 -11.12 -21.03 6.43
C LEU A 117 -10.05 -20.19 7.13
N LEU A 118 -10.08 -20.13 8.46
CA LEU A 118 -9.13 -19.31 9.24
C LEU A 118 -7.68 -19.77 9.05
N THR A 119 -7.45 -21.07 8.86
CA THR A 119 -6.11 -21.62 8.56
C THR A 119 -5.58 -21.08 7.23
N ASN A 120 -6.43 -20.79 6.24
CA ASN A 120 -5.99 -20.23 4.97
C ASN A 120 -5.51 -18.78 5.10
N TYR A 121 -5.88 -18.09 6.19
CA TYR A 121 -5.49 -16.71 6.47
C TYR A 121 -4.17 -16.62 7.26
N THR A 122 -3.71 -17.70 7.87
CA THR A 122 -2.45 -17.68 8.63
C THR A 122 -1.23 -17.56 7.72
N GLY A 123 -0.19 -16.92 8.21
CA GLY A 123 1.09 -16.75 7.51
C GLY A 123 1.71 -15.38 7.75
N LYS A 124 2.83 -15.14 7.07
CA LYS A 124 3.52 -13.86 7.05
C LYS A 124 2.97 -12.98 5.92
N TYR A 125 2.91 -11.68 6.15
CA TYR A 125 2.48 -10.69 5.16
C TYR A 125 3.38 -9.46 5.24
N VAL A 126 3.61 -8.82 4.09
CA VAL A 126 4.46 -7.62 3.99
C VAL A 126 3.60 -6.37 4.10
N ILE A 127 3.78 -5.60 5.18
CA ILE A 127 3.14 -4.30 5.35
C ILE A 127 4.20 -3.22 5.36
N GLU A 128 4.08 -2.26 4.43
CA GLU A 128 5.15 -1.30 4.17
C GLU A 128 6.48 -2.03 4.04
N ASN A 129 7.45 -1.80 4.92
CA ASN A 129 8.79 -2.37 4.85
C ASN A 129 9.05 -3.44 5.94
N ASP A 130 7.99 -3.95 6.57
CA ASP A 130 8.04 -4.90 7.68
C ASP A 130 7.13 -6.12 7.44
N ILE A 131 7.33 -7.16 8.25
CA ILE A 131 6.52 -8.38 8.23
C ILE A 131 5.57 -8.39 9.42
N ILE A 132 4.30 -8.64 9.12
CA ILE A 132 3.31 -9.03 10.12
C ILE A 132 3.03 -10.52 10.02
N GLU A 133 2.66 -11.12 11.15
CA GLU A 133 2.33 -12.52 11.23
C GLU A 133 0.87 -12.69 11.67
N VAL A 134 0.07 -13.33 10.82
CA VAL A 134 -1.30 -13.73 11.16
C VAL A 134 -1.27 -15.18 11.60
N TYR A 135 -1.80 -15.47 12.78
CA TYR A 135 -1.75 -16.80 13.37
C TYR A 135 -3.03 -17.15 14.13
N LEU A 136 -3.28 -18.44 14.29
CA LEU A 136 -4.39 -18.97 15.08
C LEU A 136 -4.00 -19.10 16.56
N LYS A 137 -4.87 -18.60 17.44
CA LYS A 137 -4.82 -18.88 18.88
C LYS A 137 -5.98 -19.81 19.26
N GLY A 138 -5.67 -21.10 19.43
CA GLY A 138 -6.69 -22.13 19.59
C GLY A 138 -7.30 -22.50 18.23
N THR A 139 -8.59 -22.82 18.19
CA THR A 139 -9.24 -23.34 16.97
C THR A 139 -10.01 -22.30 16.16
N ASN A 140 -10.35 -21.14 16.74
CA ASN A 140 -11.30 -20.21 16.12
C ASN A 140 -10.99 -18.71 16.32
N LYS A 141 -9.78 -18.37 16.75
CA LYS A 141 -9.40 -16.97 16.97
C LYS A 141 -8.15 -16.64 16.19
N LEU A 142 -8.28 -15.72 15.25
CA LEU A 142 -7.13 -15.14 14.57
C LEU A 142 -6.53 -14.01 15.39
N LYS A 143 -5.22 -13.93 15.33
CA LYS A 143 -4.41 -12.85 15.87
C LYS A 143 -3.47 -12.35 14.80
N VAL A 144 -3.07 -11.10 14.95
CA VAL A 144 -1.99 -10.51 14.16
C VAL A 144 -0.89 -10.05 15.12
N LYS A 145 0.36 -10.38 14.79
CA LYS A 145 1.55 -9.85 15.43
C LYS A 145 2.16 -8.80 14.52
N ALA A 146 2.20 -7.56 15.00
CA ALA A 146 2.76 -6.41 14.28
C ALA A 146 3.41 -5.47 15.30
N LEU A 147 4.56 -4.87 14.97
CA LEU A 147 5.26 -3.91 15.84
C LEU A 147 5.50 -4.44 17.28
N GLY A 148 5.76 -5.76 17.40
CA GLY A 148 5.95 -6.43 18.70
C GLY A 148 4.67 -6.65 19.52
N LEU A 149 3.51 -6.25 19.01
CA LEU A 149 2.21 -6.35 19.68
C LEU A 149 1.41 -7.53 19.13
N ASN A 150 0.57 -8.11 19.98
CA ASN A 150 -0.37 -9.16 19.58
C ASN A 150 -1.79 -8.63 19.65
N MET A 151 -2.44 -8.46 18.51
CA MET A 151 -3.79 -7.92 18.39
C MET A 151 -4.78 -9.02 18.02
N ASP A 152 -6.03 -8.86 18.45
CA ASP A 152 -7.13 -9.76 18.10
C ASP A 152 -7.73 -9.35 16.75
N LEU A 153 -8.01 -10.33 15.90
CA LEU A 153 -8.77 -10.15 14.67
C LEU A 153 -10.20 -10.60 14.92
N ILE A 154 -11.10 -9.63 15.05
CA ILE A 154 -12.52 -9.89 15.33
C ILE A 154 -13.29 -9.96 14.00
N PRO A 155 -13.88 -11.10 13.65
CA PRO A 155 -14.55 -11.28 12.36
C PRO A 155 -15.79 -10.39 12.24
N ILE A 156 -15.85 -9.60 11.16
CA ILE A 156 -17.03 -8.87 10.69
C ILE A 156 -17.77 -9.71 9.65
N THR A 157 -17.01 -10.33 8.74
CA THR A 157 -17.49 -11.30 7.74
C THR A 157 -16.56 -12.52 7.73
N ASN A 158 -16.70 -13.41 6.74
CA ASN A 158 -15.77 -14.53 6.55
C ASN A 158 -14.36 -14.06 6.20
N THR A 159 -14.21 -12.97 5.46
CA THR A 159 -12.93 -12.44 4.97
C THR A 159 -12.52 -11.14 5.66
N HIS A 160 -13.45 -10.41 6.27
CA HIS A 160 -13.23 -9.08 6.84
C HIS A 160 -13.18 -9.13 8.36
N PHE A 161 -12.13 -8.57 8.95
CA PHE A 161 -11.83 -8.59 10.37
C PHE A 161 -11.50 -7.19 10.87
N ARG A 162 -11.93 -6.86 12.09
CA ARG A 162 -11.47 -5.67 12.81
C ARG A 162 -10.31 -6.00 13.72
N VAL A 163 -9.25 -5.20 13.66
CA VAL A 163 -8.13 -5.29 14.58
C VAL A 163 -8.51 -4.63 15.91
N LYS A 164 -8.28 -5.34 17.02
CA LYS A 164 -8.43 -4.80 18.37
C LYS A 164 -7.22 -5.13 19.23
N HIS A 165 -6.83 -4.19 20.07
CA HIS A 165 -5.89 -4.41 21.15
C HIS A 165 -6.60 -4.21 22.50
N TRP A 166 -6.22 -4.99 23.51
CA TRP A 166 -6.89 -4.96 24.82
C TRP A 166 -6.50 -3.75 25.67
N LEU A 167 -5.31 -3.19 25.45
CA LEU A 167 -4.75 -2.11 26.29
C LEU A 167 -5.06 -0.70 25.76
N PHE A 168 -5.22 -0.53 24.45
CA PHE A 168 -5.40 0.78 23.84
C PHE A 168 -6.22 0.69 22.56
N ASN A 169 -6.78 1.84 22.16
CA ASN A 169 -7.52 1.96 20.92
C ASN A 169 -6.53 2.06 19.75
N VAL A 170 -6.59 1.13 18.80
CA VAL A 170 -5.78 1.13 17.57
C VAL A 170 -6.40 1.97 16.46
N GLY A 171 -7.48 2.70 16.76
CA GLY A 171 -8.32 3.33 15.77
C GLY A 171 -9.14 2.29 14.99
N ARG A 172 -9.68 2.70 13.86
CA ARG A 172 -10.38 1.82 12.93
C ARG A 172 -9.37 1.20 11.97
N LEU A 173 -8.80 0.08 12.38
CA LEU A 173 -7.96 -0.76 11.55
C LEU A 173 -8.72 -2.05 11.20
N ASP A 174 -9.03 -2.22 9.93
CA ASP A 174 -9.70 -3.39 9.39
C ASP A 174 -8.75 -4.16 8.45
N ILE A 175 -8.88 -5.49 8.42
CA ILE A 175 -8.13 -6.39 7.54
C ILE A 175 -9.13 -7.20 6.73
N GLU A 176 -8.97 -7.22 5.41
CA GLU A 176 -9.72 -8.10 4.52
C GLU A 176 -8.79 -9.11 3.86
N PHE A 177 -9.10 -10.40 3.98
CA PHE A 177 -8.30 -11.49 3.42
C PHE A 177 -8.79 -11.90 2.05
N PHE A 178 -7.82 -12.05 1.14
CA PHE A 178 -8.03 -12.57 -0.20
C PHE A 178 -7.26 -13.90 -0.29
N PRO A 179 -7.94 -15.03 -0.05
CA PRO A 179 -7.29 -16.33 -0.17
C PRO A 179 -6.84 -16.49 -1.63
N GLY A 180 -5.55 -16.78 -1.82
CA GLY A 180 -4.97 -16.98 -3.13
C GLY A 180 -5.66 -18.11 -3.89
N ASN A 181 -5.43 -18.15 -5.20
CA ASN A 181 -5.90 -19.22 -6.08
C ASN A 181 -4.70 -19.84 -6.82
N GLU A 182 -4.94 -20.65 -7.85
CA GLU A 182 -3.85 -21.29 -8.60
C GLU A 182 -2.94 -20.29 -9.34
N ILE A 183 -3.40 -19.05 -9.53
CA ILE A 183 -2.76 -18.01 -10.34
C ILE A 183 -2.25 -16.86 -9.45
N GLU A 184 -2.95 -16.54 -8.38
CA GLU A 184 -2.67 -15.41 -7.51
C GLU A 184 -2.28 -15.87 -6.10
N ASP A 185 -1.14 -15.36 -5.61
CA ASP A 185 -0.74 -15.52 -4.22
C ASP A 185 -1.81 -14.94 -3.29
N LYS A 186 -1.95 -15.52 -2.09
CA LYS A 186 -2.82 -14.93 -1.06
C LYS A 186 -2.28 -13.56 -0.66
N PHE A 187 -3.18 -12.64 -0.34
CA PHE A 187 -2.84 -11.32 0.19
C PHE A 187 -3.91 -10.85 1.16
N LEU A 188 -3.64 -9.75 1.84
CA LEU A 188 -4.66 -9.06 2.62
C LEU A 188 -4.65 -7.57 2.30
N ILE A 189 -5.70 -6.90 2.72
CA ILE A 189 -5.84 -5.46 2.59
C ILE A 189 -6.04 -4.88 3.96
N ALA A 190 -5.11 -4.03 4.36
CA ALA A 190 -5.21 -3.28 5.60
C ALA A 190 -5.86 -1.93 5.31
N THR A 191 -6.96 -1.63 5.99
CA THR A 191 -7.69 -0.37 5.86
C THR A 191 -7.61 0.41 7.17
N ILE A 192 -7.04 1.61 7.13
CA ILE A 192 -6.94 2.53 8.27
C ILE A 192 -7.94 3.66 8.09
N GLU A 193 -8.86 3.81 9.06
CA GLU A 193 -9.88 4.86 9.12
C GLU A 193 -10.83 4.93 7.89
N ASN A 194 -10.87 3.87 7.06
CA ASN A 194 -11.49 3.87 5.71
C ASN A 194 -10.90 4.91 4.74
N VAL A 195 -9.71 5.42 5.04
CA VAL A 195 -9.04 6.43 4.24
C VAL A 195 -7.87 5.80 3.50
N SER A 196 -6.98 5.16 4.25
CA SER A 196 -5.82 4.49 3.69
C SER A 196 -6.11 3.01 3.50
N ARG A 197 -5.81 2.51 2.30
CA ARG A 197 -5.88 1.09 1.96
C ARG A 197 -4.50 0.66 1.50
N MET A 198 -3.99 -0.40 2.10
CA MET A 198 -2.68 -0.96 1.78
C MET A 198 -2.87 -2.37 1.26
N HIS A 199 -2.31 -2.65 0.09
CA HIS A 199 -2.15 -4.01 -0.40
C HIS A 199 -0.99 -4.68 0.34
N VAL A 200 -1.27 -5.78 1.02
CA VAL A 200 -0.32 -6.46 1.92
C VAL A 200 -0.12 -7.88 1.39
N PRO A 201 0.83 -8.10 0.47
CA PRO A 201 1.04 -9.40 -0.13
C PRO A 201 1.52 -10.41 0.93
N SER A 202 1.18 -11.68 0.76
CA SER A 202 1.77 -12.71 1.62
C SER A 202 3.24 -12.88 1.35
N TYR A 203 3.96 -13.23 2.41
CA TYR A 203 5.36 -13.60 2.37
C TYR A 203 5.47 -15.10 2.68
N PRO A 204 6.27 -15.86 1.92
CA PRO A 204 6.44 -17.29 2.19
C PRO A 204 7.01 -17.52 3.60
N GLU A 205 6.53 -18.56 4.29
CA GLU A 205 6.97 -18.86 5.67
C GLU A 205 8.46 -19.17 5.72
N GLU A 206 8.90 -19.95 4.73
CA GLU A 206 10.28 -20.18 4.36
C GLU A 206 10.43 -19.66 2.93
N VAL A 207 11.20 -18.59 2.76
CA VAL A 207 11.94 -18.49 1.51
C VAL A 207 12.90 -19.65 1.60
N GLU A 208 12.78 -20.66 0.73
CA GLU A 208 13.94 -21.52 0.51
C GLU A 208 15.07 -20.54 0.18
N ILE A 209 15.99 -20.32 1.13
CA ILE A 209 17.30 -19.73 0.89
C ILE A 209 18.07 -20.78 0.09
N SER A 210 17.51 -21.08 -1.06
CA SER A 210 18.07 -21.83 -2.13
C SER A 210 19.29 -21.05 -2.59
N ALA A 211 20.17 -21.71 -3.33
CA ALA A 211 21.28 -21.05 -4.01
C ALA A 211 20.85 -19.74 -4.73
N LEU A 212 19.57 -19.63 -5.12
CA LEU A 212 18.94 -18.47 -5.74
C LEU A 212 19.12 -17.17 -4.94
N ALA A 213 18.83 -17.17 -3.63
CA ALA A 213 18.87 -15.95 -2.84
C ALA A 213 20.30 -15.42 -2.64
N GLN A 214 21.30 -16.32 -2.66
CA GLN A 214 22.71 -15.94 -2.46
C GLN A 214 23.25 -15.07 -3.59
N ASN A 215 22.73 -15.24 -4.82
CA ASN A 215 23.17 -14.47 -5.99
C ASN A 215 22.82 -12.98 -5.90
N PHE A 216 21.84 -12.62 -5.06
CA PHE A 216 21.37 -11.24 -4.92
C PHE A 216 21.96 -10.52 -3.71
N LEU A 217 22.65 -11.21 -2.80
CA LEU A 217 23.17 -10.59 -1.59
C LEU A 217 24.43 -9.77 -1.89
N GLY A 218 24.53 -8.58 -1.30
CA GLY A 218 25.72 -7.74 -1.39
C GLY A 218 25.43 -6.25 -1.43
N GLU A 219 26.50 -5.47 -1.48
CA GLU A 219 26.42 -4.03 -1.72
C GLU A 219 26.29 -3.74 -3.21
N TYR A 220 25.43 -2.80 -3.56
CA TYR A 220 25.17 -2.34 -4.90
C TYR A 220 25.34 -0.82 -4.99
N ILE A 221 25.92 -0.37 -6.09
CA ILE A 221 25.92 1.04 -6.49
C ILE A 221 24.82 1.22 -7.53
N ARG A 222 23.92 2.18 -7.28
CA ARG A 222 22.80 2.48 -8.17
C ARG A 222 23.21 3.52 -9.22
N TYR A 223 22.91 3.22 -10.48
CA TYR A 223 23.11 4.07 -11.65
C TYR A 223 21.77 4.30 -12.35
N PRO A 224 21.57 5.43 -13.05
CA PRO A 224 20.46 5.56 -13.97
C PRO A 224 20.66 4.63 -15.18
N SER A 225 19.62 3.94 -15.62
CA SER A 225 19.70 3.06 -16.81
C SER A 225 19.77 3.85 -18.12
N ASN A 226 19.26 5.09 -18.11
CA ASN A 226 19.32 6.02 -19.22
C ASN A 226 19.97 7.32 -18.77
N SER A 227 20.87 7.88 -19.60
CA SER A 227 21.36 9.23 -19.40
C SER A 227 20.20 10.22 -19.58
N SER A 228 19.87 10.94 -18.51
CA SER A 228 18.84 11.97 -18.49
C SER A 228 19.51 13.30 -18.14
N ILE A 229 19.03 14.39 -18.76
CA ILE A 229 19.50 15.74 -18.44
C ILE A 229 19.31 16.13 -16.97
N TYR A 230 18.47 15.40 -16.23
CA TYR A 230 18.19 15.63 -14.82
C TYR A 230 19.16 14.89 -13.88
N PHE A 231 19.91 13.90 -14.37
CA PHE A 231 20.88 13.15 -13.58
C PHE A 231 22.28 13.45 -14.10
N THR A 232 22.97 14.41 -13.46
CA THR A 232 24.35 14.79 -13.80
C THR A 232 25.40 13.94 -13.09
N GLY A 233 24.98 12.93 -12.32
CA GLY A 233 25.85 12.02 -11.60
C GLY A 233 25.60 10.58 -12.04
N ASP A 234 26.69 9.83 -12.20
CA ASP A 234 26.61 8.41 -12.53
C ASP A 234 26.13 7.59 -11.33
N ASN A 235 26.38 8.05 -10.10
CA ASN A 235 26.07 7.33 -8.86
C ASN A 235 24.88 7.97 -8.11
N LEU A 236 23.79 7.21 -7.98
CA LEU A 236 22.56 7.60 -7.26
C LEU A 236 22.54 7.14 -5.80
N GLY A 237 23.57 6.42 -5.34
CA GLY A 237 23.70 5.95 -3.97
C GLY A 237 24.17 4.51 -3.87
N ARG A 238 24.55 4.12 -2.65
CA ARG A 238 24.84 2.74 -2.26
C ARG A 238 23.62 2.13 -1.60
N TYR A 239 23.33 0.89 -1.94
CA TYR A 239 22.25 0.08 -1.40
C TYR A 239 22.80 -1.29 -1.07
N GLU A 240 22.19 -1.99 -0.13
CA GLU A 240 22.60 -3.33 0.23
C GLU A 240 21.40 -4.25 0.12
N ILE A 241 21.59 -5.45 -0.42
CA ILE A 241 20.60 -6.51 -0.32
C ILE A 241 21.00 -7.47 0.78
N THR A 242 20.17 -7.55 1.80
CA THR A 242 20.42 -8.32 3.02
C THR A 242 19.29 -9.31 3.31
N MET A 243 19.61 -10.33 4.10
CA MET A 243 18.64 -11.27 4.65
C MET A 243 18.44 -10.97 6.13
N GLU A 244 17.30 -10.39 6.49
CA GLU A 244 16.95 -10.05 7.87
C GLU A 244 15.80 -10.94 8.36
N ASN A 245 16.05 -11.80 9.35
CA ASN A 245 15.01 -12.70 9.91
C ASN A 245 14.28 -13.55 8.85
N GLY A 246 14.97 -13.96 7.79
CA GLY A 246 14.40 -14.71 6.66
C GLY A 246 13.65 -13.85 5.64
N VAL A 247 13.82 -12.53 5.69
CA VAL A 247 13.23 -11.56 4.76
C VAL A 247 14.33 -10.95 3.91
N LEU A 248 14.21 -11.04 2.58
CA LEU A 248 15.15 -10.40 1.66
C LEU A 248 14.77 -8.93 1.53
N LYS A 249 15.74 -8.02 1.73
CA LYS A 249 15.51 -6.58 1.67
C LYS A 249 16.53 -5.88 0.79
N LEU A 250 16.11 -4.82 0.09
CA LEU A 250 17.01 -3.84 -0.55
C LEU A 250 16.97 -2.54 0.24
N GLY A 251 18.07 -2.26 0.95
CA GLY A 251 18.14 -1.21 1.96
C GLY A 251 17.11 -1.41 3.07
N SER A 252 16.68 -0.32 3.70
CA SER A 252 15.61 -0.34 4.71
C SER A 252 14.20 -0.21 4.12
N SER A 253 14.09 -0.08 2.79
CA SER A 253 12.89 0.44 2.14
C SER A 253 12.12 -0.58 1.31
N LEU A 254 12.74 -1.68 0.88
CA LEU A 254 12.08 -2.64 0.01
C LEU A 254 12.24 -4.07 0.53
N VAL A 255 11.14 -4.79 0.61
CA VAL A 255 11.04 -6.24 0.84
C VAL A 255 10.91 -6.92 -0.52
N LEU A 256 11.71 -7.95 -0.74
CA LEU A 256 11.83 -8.65 -2.01
C LEU A 256 11.46 -10.13 -1.82
N LYS A 257 10.94 -10.74 -2.88
CA LYS A 257 10.76 -12.19 -2.98
C LYS A 257 11.44 -12.70 -4.24
N PRO A 258 12.41 -13.63 -4.14
CA PRO A 258 12.94 -14.29 -5.32
C PRO A 258 11.86 -15.16 -5.95
N ILE A 259 11.70 -15.04 -7.27
CA ILE A 259 10.76 -15.84 -8.07
C ILE A 259 11.47 -16.75 -9.07
N SER A 260 12.74 -16.48 -9.38
CA SER A 260 13.64 -17.34 -10.16
C SER A 260 15.12 -17.05 -9.82
N GLU A 261 16.07 -17.67 -10.51
CA GLU A 261 17.52 -17.39 -10.31
C GLU A 261 17.93 -15.98 -10.78
N THR A 262 17.09 -15.38 -11.63
CA THR A 262 17.37 -14.08 -12.25
C THR A 262 16.32 -13.02 -11.94
N GLU A 263 15.29 -13.32 -11.16
CA GLU A 263 14.17 -12.40 -10.95
C GLU A 263 13.75 -12.30 -9.48
N LEU A 264 13.53 -11.06 -9.06
CA LEU A 264 12.98 -10.68 -7.76
C LEU A 264 11.67 -9.92 -7.99
N ILE A 265 10.65 -10.17 -7.19
CA ILE A 265 9.45 -9.33 -7.14
C ILE A 265 9.49 -8.44 -5.89
N ILE A 266 9.11 -7.18 -6.05
CA ILE A 266 8.99 -6.23 -4.94
C ILE A 266 7.65 -6.48 -4.22
N LEU A 267 7.69 -6.62 -2.89
CA LEU A 267 6.52 -6.90 -2.06
C LEU A 267 6.13 -5.75 -1.12
N SER A 268 6.79 -4.60 -1.23
CA SER A 268 6.57 -3.43 -0.36
C SER A 268 6.55 -2.10 -1.11
N GLY A 269 5.90 -1.10 -0.53
CA GLY A 269 5.95 0.29 -1.01
C GLY A 269 5.14 0.55 -2.28
N ALA A 270 5.47 1.63 -2.99
CA ALA A 270 4.74 2.05 -4.19
C ALA A 270 4.96 1.15 -5.42
N PHE A 271 5.95 0.25 -5.35
CA PHE A 271 6.40 -0.58 -6.47
C PHE A 271 6.04 -2.06 -6.28
N ILE A 272 5.07 -2.38 -5.41
CA ILE A 272 4.61 -3.75 -5.18
C ILE A 272 4.21 -4.39 -6.52
N GLY A 273 4.70 -5.59 -6.75
CA GLY A 273 4.43 -6.36 -7.96
C GLY A 273 5.41 -6.11 -9.10
N GLU A 274 6.25 -5.08 -9.03
CA GLU A 274 7.30 -4.87 -10.03
C GLU A 274 8.42 -5.92 -9.90
N THR A 275 9.01 -6.27 -11.04
CA THR A 275 10.08 -7.26 -11.14
C THR A 275 11.44 -6.56 -11.32
N MET A 276 12.43 -6.98 -10.53
CA MET A 276 13.83 -6.68 -10.74
C MET A 276 14.50 -7.87 -11.43
N ILE A 277 15.30 -7.61 -12.46
CA ILE A 277 15.95 -8.64 -13.27
C ILE A 277 17.46 -8.61 -13.01
N TYR A 278 18.01 -9.71 -12.53
CA TYR A 278 19.43 -9.92 -12.34
C TYR A 278 20.10 -10.42 -13.62
N ASN A 279 21.17 -9.75 -14.01
CA ASN A 279 22.04 -10.16 -15.08
C ASN A 279 23.30 -10.78 -14.50
N GLU A 280 23.42 -12.11 -14.62
CA GLU A 280 24.56 -12.87 -14.10
C GLU A 280 25.89 -12.48 -14.74
N THR A 281 25.88 -12.08 -16.01
CA THR A 281 27.12 -11.74 -16.75
C THR A 281 27.72 -10.45 -16.24
N THR A 282 26.87 -9.45 -15.96
CA THR A 282 27.30 -8.14 -15.45
C THR A 282 27.23 -8.04 -13.93
N GLN A 283 26.66 -9.03 -13.24
CA GLN A 283 26.38 -9.00 -11.81
C GLN A 283 25.60 -7.73 -11.40
N SER A 284 24.53 -7.42 -12.15
CA SER A 284 23.73 -6.22 -11.94
C SER A 284 22.23 -6.52 -11.89
N LEU A 285 21.50 -5.81 -11.03
CA LEU A 285 20.03 -5.82 -11.02
C LEU A 285 19.49 -4.64 -11.82
N HIS A 286 18.53 -4.92 -12.69
CA HIS A 286 17.84 -3.94 -13.50
C HIS A 286 16.42 -3.79 -12.99
N TRP A 287 16.03 -2.54 -12.71
CA TRP A 287 14.68 -2.23 -12.25
C TRP A 287 14.29 -0.83 -12.72
N SER A 288 13.20 -0.75 -13.49
CA SER A 288 12.71 0.51 -14.07
C SER A 288 13.83 1.28 -14.79
N SER A 289 14.06 2.54 -14.42
CA SER A 289 15.13 3.40 -14.94
C SER A 289 16.44 3.30 -14.16
N SER A 290 16.66 2.22 -13.40
CA SER A 290 17.83 2.05 -12.51
C SER A 290 18.58 0.75 -12.78
N ILE A 291 19.90 0.81 -12.63
CA ILE A 291 20.81 -0.34 -12.64
C ILE A 291 21.52 -0.36 -11.30
N TYR A 292 21.50 -1.49 -10.61
CA TYR A 292 22.21 -1.72 -9.36
C TYR A 292 23.39 -2.64 -9.68
N GLN A 293 24.59 -2.08 -9.76
CA GLN A 293 25.82 -2.82 -10.03
C GLN A 293 26.43 -3.30 -8.73
N LEU A 294 26.78 -4.58 -8.60
CA LEU A 294 27.46 -5.10 -7.41
C LEU A 294 28.75 -4.29 -7.17
N ALA A 295 28.96 -3.82 -5.95
CA ALA A 295 30.16 -3.08 -5.58
C ALA A 295 31.36 -4.02 -5.55
N GLU A 296 32.46 -3.62 -6.18
CA GLU A 296 33.74 -4.32 -6.03
C GLU A 296 34.25 -4.16 -4.58
N GLU A 297 34.73 -5.25 -3.98
CA GLU A 297 35.38 -5.27 -2.66
C GLU A 297 36.67 -4.44 -2.61
#